data_AF-A0A1G7L5P4-F1
#
_entry.id   AF-A0A1G7L5P4-F1
#
_cell.length_a   1.000
_cell.length_b   1.000
_cell.length_c   1.000
_cell.angle_alpha   90.00
_cell.angle_beta   90.00
_cell.angle_gamma   90.00
#
_symmetry.space_group_name_H-M   'P 1'
#
loop_
_entity.id
_entity.type
_entity.pdbx_description
1 polymer ?
#
loop_
_entity_poly.entity_id
_entity_poly.type
_entity_poly.pdbx_seq_one_letter_code
_entity_poly.pdbx_strand_id
1 'polypeptide(L)'
;MNSDNNIVHPYELRIREDLDKVLPNAYDSIEKVEKLPLETGLNLLKILIEYACMSQNIVLITLAREQLKKIPLKWLTQYFLEVANGSVDFDDEWEYLRLLELVREAVPELLDGLIDRGLLSENDEVQEAAEWFRNK
;
A
#
# COMPACT_ATOMS: atom_id res chain seq x y z
N MET A 1 36.08 -7.54 8.13
CA MET A 1 34.69 -7.59 8.63
C MET A 1 34.19 -6.16 8.59
N ASN A 2 33.53 -5.76 7.51
CA ASN A 2 32.85 -4.46 7.45
C ASN A 2 31.49 -4.67 8.11
N SER A 3 31.38 -4.24 9.36
CA SER A 3 30.09 -4.01 9.99
C SER A 3 29.54 -2.72 9.40
N ASP A 4 28.89 -2.83 8.23
CA ASP A 4 27.96 -1.81 7.78
C ASP A 4 26.81 -1.79 8.79
N ASN A 5 26.98 -1.00 9.84
CA ASN A 5 25.91 -0.60 10.73
C ASN A 5 25.00 0.34 9.94
N ASN A 6 24.23 -0.23 9.02
CA ASN A 6 23.07 0.43 8.46
C ASN A 6 22.10 0.57 9.62
N ILE A 7 22.05 1.75 10.23
CA ILE A 7 21.09 2.05 11.29
C ILE A 7 19.71 1.99 10.63
N VAL A 8 19.05 0.84 10.75
CA VAL A 8 17.68 0.67 10.30
C VAL A 8 16.82 1.63 11.12
N HIS A 9 16.13 2.54 10.43
CA HIS A 9 15.29 3.53 11.08
C HIS A 9 14.20 2.81 11.92
N PRO A 10 13.84 3.27 13.14
CA PRO A 10 12.84 2.57 13.96
C PRO A 10 11.49 2.29 13.27
N TYR A 11 11.09 3.17 12.35
CA TYR A 11 9.90 2.96 11.51
C TYR A 11 10.07 1.84 10.48
N GLU A 12 11.25 1.71 9.87
CA GLU A 12 11.54 0.59 8.98
C GLU A 12 11.55 -0.73 9.76
N LEU A 13 12.15 -0.73 10.96
CA LEU A 13 12.17 -1.91 11.82
C LEU A 13 10.75 -2.39 12.13
N ARG A 14 9.82 -1.47 12.40
CA ARG A 14 8.42 -1.82 12.66
C ARG A 14 7.76 -2.54 11.48
N ILE A 15 7.93 -2.03 10.26
CA ILE A 15 7.37 -2.68 9.05
C ILE A 15 8.03 -4.05 8.85
N ARG A 16 9.35 -4.14 9.04
CA ARG A 16 10.09 -5.41 8.95
C ARG A 16 9.55 -6.46 9.92
N GLU A 17 9.40 -6.09 11.19
CA GLU A 17 8.88 -6.98 12.23
C GLU A 17 7.47 -7.51 11.92
N ASP A 18 6.59 -6.69 11.34
CA ASP A 18 5.26 -7.12 10.96
C ASP A 18 5.26 -8.03 9.73
N LEU A 19 6.07 -7.74 8.72
CA LEU A 19 6.21 -8.62 7.55
C LEU A 19 6.87 -9.95 7.92
N ASP A 20 7.83 -9.95 8.85
CA ASP A 20 8.54 -11.15 9.30
C ASP A 20 7.63 -12.14 10.06
N LYS A 21 6.50 -11.68 10.62
CA LYS A 21 5.46 -12.56 11.17
C LYS A 21 4.78 -13.41 10.09
N VAL A 22 4.79 -12.96 8.84
CA VAL A 22 4.20 -13.67 7.69
C VAL A 22 5.27 -14.50 6.98
N LEU A 23 6.41 -13.89 6.67
CA LEU A 23 7.54 -14.55 6.02
C LEU A 23 8.86 -13.91 6.47
N PRO A 24 9.82 -14.68 7.02
CA PRO A 24 11.11 -14.13 7.45
C PRO A 24 11.88 -13.44 6.31
N ASN A 25 12.40 -12.25 6.58
CA ASN A 25 13.11 -11.36 5.65
C ASN A 25 12.25 -10.92 4.45
N ALA A 26 10.92 -10.84 4.62
CA ALA A 26 10.01 -10.43 3.55
C ALA A 26 10.29 -9.02 3.03
N TYR A 27 10.67 -8.08 3.92
CA TYR A 27 10.97 -6.71 3.53
C TYR A 27 12.12 -6.61 2.50
N ASP A 28 13.11 -7.51 2.58
CA ASP A 28 14.27 -7.53 1.67
C ASP A 28 14.06 -8.44 0.44
N SER A 29 12.89 -9.08 0.33
CA SER A 29 12.60 -10.05 -0.74
C SER A 29 11.21 -9.86 -1.36
N ILE A 30 10.57 -8.72 -1.13
CA ILE A 30 9.19 -8.44 -1.55
C ILE A 30 9.02 -8.50 -3.08
N GLU A 31 10.09 -8.23 -3.85
CA GLU A 31 10.09 -8.35 -5.31
C GLU A 31 9.85 -9.78 -5.81
N LYS A 32 9.95 -10.78 -4.91
CA LYS A 32 9.73 -12.20 -5.21
C LYS A 32 8.34 -12.68 -4.82
N VAL A 33 7.44 -11.78 -4.41
CA VAL A 33 6.10 -12.14 -3.88
C VAL A 33 5.30 -13.04 -4.83
N GLU A 34 5.43 -12.87 -6.14
CA GLU A 34 4.74 -13.69 -7.15
C GLU A 34 5.13 -15.18 -7.14
N LYS A 35 6.25 -15.52 -6.49
CA LYS A 35 6.78 -16.90 -6.38
C LYS A 35 6.37 -17.58 -5.06
N LEU A 36 5.76 -16.83 -4.14
CA LEU A 36 5.30 -17.33 -2.86
C LEU A 36 3.94 -18.03 -3.01
N PRO A 37 3.52 -18.83 -2.01
CA PRO A 37 2.12 -19.19 -1.88
C PRO A 37 1.25 -17.94 -1.91
N LEU A 38 0.15 -17.98 -2.67
CA LEU A 38 -0.70 -16.80 -2.90
C LEU A 38 -1.12 -16.13 -1.59
N GLU A 39 -1.61 -16.91 -0.63
CA GLU A 39 -2.03 -16.42 0.69
C GLU A 39 -0.92 -15.66 1.42
N THR A 40 0.33 -16.15 1.37
CA THR A 40 1.48 -15.44 1.93
C THR A 40 1.68 -14.09 1.26
N GLY A 41 1.60 -14.06 -0.09
CA GLY A 41 1.73 -12.82 -0.84
C GLY A 41 0.63 -11.81 -0.54
N LEU A 42 -0.62 -12.25 -0.43
CA LEU A 42 -1.76 -11.40 -0.10
C LEU A 42 -1.64 -10.83 1.32
N ASN A 43 -1.17 -11.63 2.29
CA ASN A 43 -0.94 -11.15 3.66
C ASN A 43 0.19 -10.10 3.74
N LEU A 44 1.26 -10.27 2.97
CA LEU A 44 2.32 -9.26 2.86
C LEU A 44 1.80 -7.96 2.21
N LEU A 45 1.03 -8.10 1.12
CA LEU A 45 0.41 -6.97 0.43
C LEU A 45 -0.53 -6.19 1.37
N LYS A 46 -1.33 -6.90 2.16
CA LYS A 46 -2.24 -6.34 3.16
C LYS A 46 -1.50 -5.44 4.15
N ILE A 47 -0.46 -5.94 4.78
CA ILE A 47 0.34 -5.17 5.77
C ILE A 47 0.89 -3.89 5.13
N LEU A 48 1.41 -3.97 3.90
CA LEU A 48 1.95 -2.81 3.21
C LEU A 48 0.88 -1.79 2.83
N ILE A 49 -0.30 -2.22 2.39
CA ILE A 49 -1.43 -1.32 2.10
C ILE A 49 -1.89 -0.61 3.39
N GLU A 50 -2.04 -1.35 4.49
CA GLU A 50 -2.43 -0.77 5.79
C GLU A 50 -1.44 0.30 6.25
N TYR A 51 -0.12 0.04 6.17
CA TYR A 51 0.87 1.07 6.48
C TYR A 51 0.84 2.27 5.52
N ALA A 52 0.57 2.05 4.24
CA ALA A 52 0.55 3.10 3.22
C ALA A 52 -0.71 3.97 3.27
N CYS A 53 -1.82 3.47 3.81
CA CYS A 53 -3.11 4.15 3.82
C CYS A 53 -3.56 4.62 5.21
N MET A 54 -3.29 3.83 6.26
CA MET A 54 -3.88 4.03 7.59
C MET A 54 -2.89 4.60 8.63
N SER A 55 -1.59 4.62 8.30
CA SER A 55 -0.57 5.15 9.21
C SER A 55 -0.70 6.68 9.36
N GLN A 56 -0.56 7.18 10.59
CA GLN A 56 -0.46 8.62 10.86
C GLN A 56 0.96 9.17 10.69
N ASN A 57 1.96 8.30 10.52
CA ASN A 57 3.36 8.70 10.39
C ASN A 57 3.80 8.69 8.93
N ILE A 58 4.21 9.85 8.42
CA ILE A 58 4.62 10.00 7.02
C ILE A 58 5.81 9.10 6.63
N VAL A 59 6.73 8.81 7.54
CA VAL A 59 7.87 7.93 7.24
C VAL A 59 7.40 6.50 7.03
N LEU A 60 6.47 6.00 7.84
CA LEU A 60 5.87 4.68 7.65
C LEU A 60 5.11 4.59 6.33
N ILE A 61 4.30 5.61 6.00
CA ILE A 61 3.56 5.70 4.73
C ILE A 61 4.54 5.59 3.56
N THR A 62 5.56 6.45 3.53
CA THR A 62 6.54 6.48 2.45
C THR A 62 7.28 5.16 2.32
N LEU A 63 7.77 4.58 3.41
CA LEU A 63 8.49 3.31 3.38
C LEU A 63 7.61 2.17 2.83
N ALA A 64 6.34 2.09 3.23
CA ALA A 64 5.42 1.08 2.72
C ALA A 64 5.14 1.25 1.23
N ARG A 65 4.95 2.49 0.76
CA ARG A 65 4.82 2.80 -0.68
C ARG A 65 6.07 2.42 -1.47
N GLU A 66 7.27 2.67 -0.94
CA GLU A 66 8.51 2.23 -1.58
C GLU A 66 8.62 0.71 -1.68
N GLN A 67 8.10 -0.06 -0.71
CA GLN A 67 8.05 -1.52 -0.81
C GLN A 67 7.02 -2.01 -1.82
N LEU A 68 5.82 -1.40 -1.85
CA LEU A 68 4.78 -1.75 -2.82
C LEU A 68 5.29 -1.59 -4.26
N LYS A 69 6.06 -0.52 -4.54
CA LYS A 69 6.66 -0.28 -5.87
C LYS A 69 7.70 -1.31 -6.30
N LYS A 70 8.21 -2.16 -5.39
CA LYS A 70 9.13 -3.26 -5.74
C LYS A 70 8.41 -4.54 -6.14
N ILE A 71 7.13 -4.66 -5.81
CA ILE A 71 6.32 -5.83 -6.20
C ILE A 71 6.18 -5.84 -7.74
N PRO A 72 6.26 -7.01 -8.40
CA PRO A 72 6.00 -7.10 -9.83
C PRO A 72 4.64 -6.51 -10.19
N LEU A 73 4.64 -5.45 -11.02
CA LEU A 73 3.44 -4.65 -11.33
C LEU A 73 2.24 -5.51 -11.73
N LYS A 74 2.43 -6.48 -12.62
CA LYS A 74 1.36 -7.38 -13.07
C LYS A 74 0.70 -8.13 -11.92
N TRP A 75 1.49 -8.63 -10.98
CA TRP A 75 0.98 -9.33 -9.79
C TRP A 75 0.29 -8.33 -8.86
N LEU A 76 0.90 -7.16 -8.63
CA LEU A 76 0.33 -6.12 -7.79
C LEU A 76 -1.05 -5.71 -8.30
N THR A 77 -1.18 -5.31 -9.56
CA THR A 77 -2.46 -4.91 -10.16
C THR A 77 -3.53 -5.98 -10.02
N GLN A 78 -3.17 -7.26 -10.23
CA GLN A 78 -4.12 -8.37 -10.18
C GLN A 78 -4.80 -8.49 -8.80
N TYR A 79 -4.06 -8.26 -7.71
CA TYR A 79 -4.55 -8.51 -6.35
C TYR A 79 -4.79 -7.26 -5.52
N PHE A 80 -4.35 -6.08 -5.98
CA PHE A 80 -4.38 -4.84 -5.21
C PHE A 80 -5.80 -4.48 -4.75
N LEU A 81 -6.79 -4.46 -5.65
CA LEU A 81 -8.16 -4.07 -5.30
C LEU A 81 -8.81 -5.06 -4.33
N GLU A 82 -8.56 -6.36 -4.50
CA GLU A 82 -9.08 -7.38 -3.58
C GLU A 82 -8.59 -7.12 -2.16
N VAL A 83 -7.29 -6.89 -1.98
CA VAL A 83 -6.70 -6.64 -0.67
C VAL A 83 -7.11 -5.27 -0.12
N ALA A 84 -7.09 -4.22 -0.94
CA ALA A 84 -7.49 -2.88 -0.51
C ALA A 84 -8.96 -2.84 -0.02
N ASN A 85 -9.88 -3.53 -0.71
CA ASN A 85 -11.28 -3.65 -0.29
C ASN A 85 -11.47 -4.31 1.08
N GLY A 86 -10.51 -5.12 1.53
CA GLY A 86 -10.53 -5.79 2.85
C GLY A 86 -9.70 -5.10 3.93
N SER A 87 -9.08 -3.96 3.63
CA SER A 87 -8.10 -3.31 4.49
C SER A 87 -8.34 -1.82 4.69
N VAL A 88 -8.78 -1.10 3.66
CA VAL A 88 -8.93 0.35 3.67
C VAL A 88 -10.40 0.70 3.87
N ASP A 89 -10.68 1.67 4.73
CA ASP A 89 -12.01 2.27 4.82
C ASP A 89 -12.19 3.28 3.67
N PHE A 90 -13.13 3.00 2.77
CA PHE A 90 -13.42 3.86 1.62
C PHE A 90 -14.30 5.05 1.97
N ASP A 91 -14.93 5.02 3.15
CA ASP A 91 -15.77 6.12 3.65
C ASP A 91 -14.98 7.04 4.58
N ASP A 92 -13.72 6.73 4.91
CA ASP A 92 -12.79 7.65 5.58
C ASP A 92 -12.00 8.46 4.54
N GLU A 93 -12.11 9.79 4.61
CA GLU A 93 -11.45 10.72 3.66
C GLU A 93 -9.93 10.49 3.61
N TRP A 94 -9.28 10.34 4.76
CA TRP A 94 -7.83 10.26 4.84
C TRP A 94 -7.32 8.95 4.27
N GLU A 95 -7.94 7.83 4.64
CA GLU A 95 -7.57 6.52 4.11
C GLU A 95 -7.81 6.44 2.60
N TYR A 96 -8.96 6.96 2.13
CA TYR A 96 -9.30 7.01 0.71
C TYR A 96 -8.34 7.91 -0.09
N LEU A 97 -8.03 9.12 0.39
CA LEU A 97 -7.07 10.02 -0.23
C LEU A 97 -5.68 9.35 -0.35
N ARG A 98 -5.25 8.67 0.72
CA ARG A 98 -3.97 7.95 0.74
C ARG A 98 -3.96 6.76 -0.21
N LEU A 99 -5.10 6.09 -0.39
CA LEU A 99 -5.28 5.04 -1.39
C LEU A 99 -5.13 5.59 -2.81
N LEU A 100 -5.77 6.71 -3.14
CA LEU A 100 -5.64 7.34 -4.46
C LEU A 100 -4.21 7.76 -4.76
N GLU A 101 -3.51 8.35 -3.79
CA GLU A 101 -2.09 8.67 -3.91
C GLU A 101 -1.22 7.43 -4.15
N LEU A 102 -1.43 6.37 -3.36
CA LEU A 102 -0.71 5.11 -3.49
C LEU A 102 -0.92 4.49 -4.87
N VAL A 103 -2.17 4.41 -5.33
CA VAL A 103 -2.53 3.81 -6.61
C VAL A 103 -1.91 4.60 -7.76
N ARG A 104 -1.96 5.93 -7.72
CA ARG A 104 -1.29 6.78 -8.71
C ARG A 104 0.21 6.48 -8.82
N GLU A 105 0.87 6.18 -7.71
CA GLU A 105 2.31 5.91 -7.66
C GLU A 105 2.70 4.48 -8.04
N ALA A 106 1.90 3.47 -7.63
CA ALA A 106 2.29 2.06 -7.70
C ALA A 106 1.52 1.22 -8.72
N VAL A 107 0.25 1.56 -8.99
CA VAL A 107 -0.67 0.80 -9.87
C VAL A 107 -1.63 1.74 -10.61
N PRO A 108 -1.12 2.70 -11.41
CA PRO A 108 -1.92 3.81 -11.94
C PRO A 108 -3.10 3.38 -12.81
N GLU A 109 -3.07 2.18 -13.39
CA GLU A 109 -4.17 1.61 -14.18
C GLU A 109 -5.45 1.32 -13.36
N LEU A 110 -5.37 1.32 -12.03
CA LEU A 110 -6.52 1.18 -11.14
C LEU A 110 -7.11 2.52 -10.69
N LEU A 111 -6.45 3.64 -11.02
CA LEU A 111 -6.79 4.96 -10.47
C LEU A 111 -8.19 5.42 -10.90
N ASP A 112 -8.49 5.35 -12.20
CA ASP A 112 -9.76 5.83 -12.75
C ASP A 112 -10.96 5.11 -12.12
N GLY A 113 -10.86 3.80 -11.92
CA GLY A 113 -11.93 3.03 -11.28
C GLY A 113 -12.16 3.39 -9.82
N LEU A 114 -11.10 3.81 -9.10
CA LEU A 114 -11.22 4.29 -7.73
C LEU A 114 -11.78 5.71 -7.66
N ILE A 115 -11.39 6.59 -8.58
CA ILE A 115 -11.98 7.92 -8.73
C ILE A 115 -13.48 7.80 -8.99
N ASP A 116 -13.89 6.97 -9.96
CA ASP A 116 -15.30 6.73 -10.28
C ASP A 116 -16.08 6.21 -9.06
N ARG A 117 -15.45 5.37 -8.24
CA ARG A 117 -16.04 4.92 -6.97
C ARG A 117 -16.26 6.08 -6.00
N GLY A 118 -15.25 6.92 -5.75
CA GLY A 118 -15.38 8.02 -4.79
C GLY A 118 -16.40 9.09 -5.23
N LEU A 119 -16.52 9.33 -6.53
CA LEU A 119 -17.55 10.21 -7.09
C LEU A 119 -18.99 9.74 -6.84
N LEU A 120 -19.17 8.45 -6.54
CA LEU A 120 -20.46 7.85 -6.20
C LEU A 120 -20.64 7.64 -4.68
N SER A 121 -19.69 8.06 -3.85
CA SER A 121 -19.77 7.94 -2.38
C SER A 121 -20.92 8.78 -1.83
N GLU A 122 -21.47 8.40 -0.67
CA GLU A 122 -22.38 9.26 0.10
C GLU A 122 -21.64 10.21 1.05
N ASN A 123 -20.31 10.07 1.18
CA ASN A 123 -19.47 10.97 1.96
C ASN A 123 -18.94 12.11 1.06
N ASP A 124 -19.37 13.34 1.36
CA ASP A 124 -18.96 14.55 0.64
C ASP A 124 -17.43 14.76 0.61
N GLU A 125 -16.71 14.43 1.69
CA GLU A 125 -15.23 14.57 1.76
C GLU A 125 -14.54 13.58 0.80
N VAL A 126 -15.08 12.36 0.68
CA VAL A 126 -14.60 11.35 -0.28
C VAL A 126 -14.90 11.77 -1.72
N GLN A 127 -16.08 12.35 -1.98
CA GLN A 127 -16.42 12.91 -3.29
C GLN A 127 -15.45 14.05 -3.66
N GLU A 128 -15.20 14.99 -2.76
CA GLU A 128 -14.27 16.11 -2.98
C GLU A 128 -12.86 15.62 -3.30
N ALA A 129 -12.36 14.61 -2.56
CA ALA A 129 -11.07 13.98 -2.83
C ALA A 129 -11.03 13.35 -4.25
N ALA A 130 -12.09 12.63 -4.63
CA ALA A 130 -12.19 12.04 -5.96
C ALA A 130 -12.25 13.08 -7.09
N GLU A 131 -13.02 14.16 -6.89
CA GLU A 131 -13.11 15.28 -7.84
C GLU A 131 -11.76 15.99 -8.01
N TRP A 132 -11.02 16.20 -6.92
CA TRP A 132 -9.67 16.77 -6.99
C TRP A 132 -8.75 15.92 -7.86
N PHE A 133 -8.77 14.59 -7.67
CA PHE A 133 -7.96 13.67 -8.47
C PHE A 133 -8.39 13.60 -9.93
N ARG A 134 -9.71 13.67 -10.23
CA ARG A 134 -10.20 13.71 -11.62
C ARG A 134 -9.72 14.93 -12.40
N ASN A 135 -9.51 16.05 -11.71
CA ASN A 135 -9.15 17.33 -12.30
C ASN A 135 -7.62 17.60 -12.35
N LYS A 136 -6.80 16.62 -11.96
CA LYS A 136 -5.33 16.72 -11.86
C LYS A 136 -4.63 16.00 -13.00
#